data_AF-A0A7S4NY66-F1
#
_entry.id   AF-A0A7S4NY66-F1
#
_cell.length_a   1.000
_cell.length_b   1.000
_cell.length_c   1.000
_cell.angle_alpha   90.00
_cell.angle_beta   90.00
_cell.angle_gamma   90.00
#
_symmetry.space_group_name_H-M   'P 1'
#
loop_
_entity.id
_entity.type
_entity.pdbx_description
1 polymer ?
#
loop_
_entity_poly.entity_id
_entity_poly.type
_entity_poly.pdbx_seq_one_letter_code
_entity_poly.pdbx_strand_id
1 'polypeptide(L)'
;EGMDVVSFASSAGPNNQQVITEQQLSTLFSNVEEILEANQKFLLSLRQLGFEWTNNPQHLGEAIKKHIPPLKKSYMTYATNFYHAQVFLLSLLEETKPGPLMSYITRWEKEVIKIDMSPLLSYLILP
;
A
#
# COMPACT_ATOMS: atom_id res chain seq x y z
N GLU A 1 22.10 0.78 16.90
CA GLU A 1 22.82 -0.39 16.36
C GLU A 1 21.78 -1.32 15.75
N GLY A 2 22.02 -1.76 14.50
CA GLY A 2 21.14 -2.68 13.75
C GLY A 2 20.06 -1.99 12.91
N MET A 3 20.40 -1.51 11.71
CA MET A 3 19.41 -1.23 10.65
C MET A 3 19.21 -2.53 9.88
N ASP A 4 18.06 -3.17 10.08
CA ASP A 4 17.67 -4.39 9.37
C ASP A 4 17.20 -4.01 7.96
N VAL A 5 18.03 -4.38 6.98
CA VAL A 5 17.85 -4.10 5.56
C VAL A 5 16.79 -5.04 4.98
N VAL A 6 15.66 -4.50 4.53
CA VAL A 6 14.66 -5.32 3.83
C VAL A 6 15.11 -5.58 2.38
N SER A 7 15.70 -6.76 2.17
CA SER A 7 16.04 -7.29 0.85
C SER A 7 14.82 -7.98 0.22
N PHE A 8 14.22 -7.36 -0.80
CA PHE A 8 13.28 -8.06 -1.68
C PHE A 8 14.08 -8.97 -2.63
N ALA A 9 14.40 -10.17 -2.16
CA ALA A 9 15.00 -11.20 -2.99
C ALA A 9 13.92 -11.90 -3.83
N SER A 10 13.93 -11.64 -5.14
CA SER A 10 13.69 -12.70 -6.14
C SER A 10 14.33 -12.32 -7.48
N SER A 11 15.19 -13.22 -7.94
CA SER A 11 16.00 -13.22 -9.19
C SER A 11 17.24 -12.30 -9.20
N ALA A 12 18.37 -12.91 -8.84
CA ALA A 12 19.71 -12.33 -8.88
C ALA A 12 20.17 -12.01 -10.32
N GLY A 13 20.55 -10.75 -10.54
CA GLY A 13 21.34 -10.26 -11.67
C GLY A 13 22.27 -9.14 -11.22
N PRO A 14 23.30 -8.74 -11.99
CA PRO A 14 24.43 -7.93 -11.52
C PRO A 14 24.12 -6.45 -11.20
N ASN A 15 22.86 -6.04 -11.18
CA ASN A 15 22.42 -4.64 -11.08
C ASN A 15 21.60 -4.35 -9.82
N ASN A 16 21.97 -4.93 -8.67
CA ASN A 16 21.38 -4.60 -7.36
C ASN A 16 21.84 -3.22 -6.84
N GLN A 17 21.69 -2.17 -7.64
CA GLN A 17 21.73 -0.81 -7.11
C GLN A 17 20.42 -0.57 -6.36
N GLN A 18 20.50 -0.27 -5.07
CA GLN A 18 19.36 0.18 -4.27
C GLN A 18 18.77 1.43 -4.93
N VAL A 19 17.65 1.26 -5.61
CA VAL A 19 16.94 2.33 -6.33
C VAL A 19 16.13 3.21 -5.36
N ILE A 20 15.82 2.68 -4.18
CA ILE A 20 14.98 3.33 -3.17
C ILE A 20 15.50 3.03 -1.75
N THR A 21 15.43 4.01 -0.86
CA THR A 21 15.76 3.84 0.56
C THR A 21 14.53 3.40 1.36
N GLU A 22 14.76 2.81 2.54
CA GLU A 22 13.66 2.44 3.45
C GLU A 22 12.83 3.65 3.89
N GLN A 23 13.46 4.80 4.08
CA GLN A 23 12.75 6.04 4.40
C GLN A 23 11.84 6.49 3.26
N GLN A 24 12.28 6.35 2.00
CA GLN A 24 11.47 6.66 0.82
C GLN A 24 10.31 5.68 0.68
N LEU A 25 10.55 4.38 0.93
CA LEU A 25 9.50 3.36 0.98
C LEU A 25 8.46 3.67 2.07
N SER A 26 8.92 3.97 3.28
CA SER A 26 8.05 4.35 4.39
C SER A 26 7.25 5.62 4.09
N THR A 27 7.86 6.60 3.41
CA THR A 27 7.16 7.81 2.98
C THR A 27 6.09 7.51 1.93
N LEU A 28 6.37 6.63 0.97
CA LEU A 28 5.41 6.30 -0.10
C LEU A 28 4.25 5.44 0.38
N PHE A 29 4.55 4.43 1.19
CA PHE A 29 3.61 3.36 1.51
C PHE A 29 3.10 3.38 2.95
N SER A 30 3.66 4.21 3.83
CA SER A 30 3.25 4.33 5.23
C SER A 30 3.07 2.96 5.88
N ASN A 31 1.89 2.70 6.43
CA ASN A 31 1.45 1.43 7.00
C ASN A 31 0.50 0.65 6.08
N VAL A 32 0.70 0.68 4.76
CA VAL A 32 -0.18 -0.04 3.80
C VAL A 32 -0.26 -1.54 4.06
N GLU A 33 0.80 -2.16 4.58
CA GLU A 33 0.79 -3.58 4.96
C GLU A 33 -0.18 -3.84 6.12
N GLU A 34 -0.20 -2.98 7.14
CA GLU A 34 -1.16 -3.07 8.23
C GLU A 34 -2.60 -2.92 7.73
N ILE A 35 -2.83 -2.00 6.79
CA ILE A 35 -4.14 -1.79 6.15
C ILE A 35 -4.55 -3.05 5.38
N LEU A 36 -3.63 -3.64 4.62
CA LEU A 36 -3.89 -4.86 3.87
C LEU A 36 -4.29 -6.01 4.81
N GLU A 37 -3.52 -6.23 5.88
CA GLU A 37 -3.84 -7.25 6.87
C GLU A 37 -5.20 -7.03 7.55
N ALA A 38 -5.48 -5.78 7.95
CA ALA A 38 -6.73 -5.43 8.61
C ALA A 38 -7.93 -5.66 7.67
N ASN A 39 -7.81 -5.27 6.40
CA ASN A 39 -8.82 -5.52 5.37
C ASN A 39 -9.01 -7.01 5.10
N GLN A 40 -7.93 -7.80 5.00
CA GLN A 40 -8.03 -9.25 4.84
C GLN A 40 -8.78 -9.90 6.00
N LYS A 41 -8.45 -9.55 7.24
CA LYS A 41 -9.13 -10.04 8.45
C LYS A 41 -10.61 -9.67 8.44
N PHE A 42 -10.94 -8.44 8.06
CA PHE A 42 -12.34 -7.99 7.97
C PHE A 42 -13.11 -8.71 6.86
N LEU A 43 -12.55 -8.82 5.66
CA LEU A 43 -13.16 -9.53 4.53
C LEU A 43 -13.38 -11.01 4.82
N LEU A 44 -12.45 -11.67 5.51
CA LEU A 44 -12.62 -13.06 5.96
C LEU A 44 -13.79 -13.18 6.93
N SER A 45 -13.91 -12.26 7.90
CA SER A 45 -15.05 -12.22 8.83
C SER A 45 -16.37 -11.99 8.09
N LEU A 46 -16.40 -11.08 7.11
CA LEU A 46 -17.60 -10.82 6.30
C LEU A 46 -17.96 -12.03 5.43
N ARG A 47 -16.98 -12.71 4.85
CA ARG A 47 -17.21 -13.93 4.05
C ARG A 47 -17.80 -15.05 4.92
N GLN A 48 -17.27 -15.27 6.12
CA GLN A 48 -17.83 -16.24 7.07
C GLN A 48 -19.29 -15.93 7.40
N LEU A 49 -19.58 -14.66 7.69
CA LEU A 49 -20.95 -14.21 7.94
C LEU A 49 -21.85 -14.30 6.72
N GLY A 50 -21.33 -14.09 5.51
CA GLY A 50 -22.07 -14.22 4.26
C GLY A 50 -22.66 -15.62 4.06
N PHE A 51 -21.97 -16.67 4.55
CA PHE A 51 -22.50 -18.03 4.56
C PHE A 51 -23.64 -18.24 5.58
N GLU A 52 -23.72 -17.42 6.62
CA GLU A 52 -24.68 -17.53 7.73
C GLU A 52 -25.79 -16.44 7.68
N TRP A 53 -25.68 -15.52 6.73
CA TRP A 53 -26.41 -14.25 6.68
C TRP A 53 -27.93 -14.41 6.73
N THR A 54 -28.45 -15.45 6.07
CA THR A 54 -29.89 -15.69 5.95
C THR A 54 -30.58 -15.87 7.30
N ASN A 55 -29.83 -16.29 8.32
CA ASN A 55 -30.38 -16.66 9.63
C ASN A 55 -30.11 -15.63 10.73
N ASN A 56 -29.10 -14.75 10.59
CA ASN A 56 -28.76 -13.81 11.66
C ASN A 56 -28.05 -12.52 11.18
N PRO A 57 -28.80 -11.50 10.73
CA PRO A 57 -28.21 -10.24 10.28
C PRO A 57 -27.56 -9.42 11.41
N GLN A 58 -27.85 -9.71 12.68
CA GLN A 58 -27.25 -8.98 13.81
C GLN A 58 -25.74 -9.24 13.92
N HIS A 59 -25.26 -10.40 13.45
CA HIS A 59 -23.84 -10.74 13.47
C HIS A 59 -22.99 -9.84 12.55
N LEU A 60 -23.57 -9.23 11.52
CA LEU A 60 -22.88 -8.22 10.70
C LEU A 60 -22.50 -7.00 11.53
N GLY A 61 -23.42 -6.51 12.36
CA GLY A 61 -23.18 -5.36 13.22
C GLY A 61 -22.02 -5.61 14.19
N GLU A 62 -21.92 -6.82 14.73
CA GLU A 62 -20.82 -7.21 15.62
C GLU A 62 -19.47 -7.32 14.90
N ALA A 63 -19.44 -7.87 13.68
CA ALA A 63 -18.21 -7.85 12.87
C ALA A 63 -17.77 -6.42 12.52
N ILE A 64 -18.70 -5.54 12.15
CA ILE A 64 -18.40 -4.12 11.90
C ILE A 64 -17.84 -3.46 13.16
N LYS A 65 -18.50 -3.61 14.32
CA LYS A 65 -18.02 -3.04 15.59
C LYS A 65 -16.64 -3.55 15.98
N LYS A 66 -16.35 -4.82 15.74
CA LYS A 66 -15.06 -5.44 16.03
C LYS A 66 -13.93 -4.93 15.12
N HIS A 67 -14.20 -4.78 13.83
CA HIS A 67 -13.15 -4.54 12.83
C HIS A 67 -12.98 -3.06 12.42
N ILE A 68 -14.02 -2.24 12.50
CA ILE A 68 -13.93 -0.82 12.09
C ILE A 68 -12.99 0.02 12.96
N PRO A 69 -12.96 -0.08 14.31
CA PRO A 69 -12.05 0.73 15.12
C PRO A 69 -10.56 0.54 14.77
N PRO A 70 -10.00 -0.68 14.66
CA PRO A 70 -8.62 -0.86 14.25
C PRO A 70 -8.38 -0.45 12.79
N LEU A 71 -9.32 -0.73 11.87
CA LEU A 71 -9.24 -0.26 10.48
C LEU A 71 -9.14 1.27 10.42
N LYS A 72 -10.04 1.98 11.10
CA LYS A 72 -10.05 3.44 11.18
C LYS A 72 -8.69 3.97 11.64
N LYS A 73 -8.10 3.35 12.67
CA LYS A 73 -6.78 3.76 13.16
C LYS A 73 -5.72 3.64 12.07
N SER A 74 -5.62 2.49 11.40
CA SER A 74 -4.62 2.26 10.35
C SER A 74 -4.82 3.21 9.15
N TYR A 75 -6.06 3.43 8.74
CA TYR A 75 -6.41 4.37 7.65
C TYR A 75 -6.09 5.82 8.01
N MET A 76 -6.33 6.24 9.26
CA MET A 76 -5.95 7.59 9.71
C MET A 76 -4.44 7.80 9.65
N THR A 77 -3.64 6.81 10.04
CA THR A 77 -2.16 6.87 9.92
C THR A 77 -1.74 7.02 8.46
N TYR A 78 -2.31 6.22 7.56
CA TYR A 78 -2.02 6.30 6.14
C TYR A 78 -2.39 7.65 5.52
N ALA A 79 -3.63 8.11 5.77
CA ALA A 79 -4.13 9.39 5.28
C ALA A 79 -3.31 10.59 5.78
N THR A 80 -2.81 10.53 7.01
CA THR A 80 -1.92 11.59 7.55
C THR A 80 -0.58 11.62 6.80
N ASN A 81 -0.06 10.46 6.39
CA ASN A 81 1.19 10.37 5.63
C ASN A 81 1.00 10.67 4.13
N PHE A 82 -0.22 10.63 3.61
CA PHE A 82 -0.50 10.79 2.18
C PHE A 82 -0.01 12.13 1.60
N TYR A 83 -0.08 13.22 2.37
CA TYR A 83 0.49 14.50 1.94
C TYR A 83 2.01 14.40 1.67
N HIS A 84 2.75 13.72 2.55
CA HIS A 84 4.19 13.53 2.38
C HIS A 84 4.51 12.63 1.18
N ALA A 85 3.71 11.57 0.98
CA ALA A 85 3.82 10.71 -0.20
C ALA A 85 3.60 11.49 -1.51
N GLN A 86 2.59 12.36 -1.56
CA GLN A 86 2.32 13.21 -2.72
C GLN A 86 3.48 14.17 -3.02
N VAL A 87 3.94 14.91 -2.00
CA VAL A 87 5.05 15.87 -2.17
C VAL A 87 6.30 15.14 -2.66
N PHE A 88 6.60 13.96 -2.12
CA PHE A 88 7.72 13.16 -2.57
C PHE A 88 7.56 12.71 -4.03
N LEU A 89 6.40 12.19 -4.43
CA LEU A 89 6.14 11.80 -5.82
C LEU A 89 6.23 12.97 -6.79
N LEU A 90 5.66 14.13 -6.45
CA LEU A 90 5.77 15.35 -7.26
C LEU A 90 7.23 15.79 -7.40
N SER A 91 8.02 15.71 -6.33
CA SER A 91 9.45 16.05 -6.40
C SER A 91 10.23 15.16 -7.37
N LEU A 92 9.84 13.88 -7.52
CA LEU A 92 10.44 12.97 -8.50
C LEU A 92 10.01 13.29 -9.94
N LEU A 93 8.81 13.87 -10.12
CA LEU A 93 8.29 14.27 -11.43
C LEU A 93 8.88 15.60 -11.92
N GLU A 94 9.22 16.50 -11.00
CA GLU A 94 9.80 17.81 -11.30
C GLU A 94 11.30 17.75 -11.65
N GLU A 95 11.94 16.58 -11.50
CA GLU A 95 13.33 16.38 -11.90
C GLU A 95 13.51 16.56 -13.42
N THR A 96 14.39 17.49 -13.82
CA THR A 96 14.72 17.75 -15.24
C THR A 96 15.28 16.54 -15.98
N LYS A 97 15.82 15.56 -15.25
CA LYS A 97 16.18 14.23 -15.75
C LYS A 97 15.63 13.20 -14.77
N PRO A 98 14.78 12.25 -15.20
CA PRO A 98 14.21 11.27 -14.29
C PRO A 98 15.32 10.42 -13.67
N GLY A 99 15.44 10.47 -12.34
CA GLY A 99 16.36 9.63 -11.60
C GLY A 99 16.08 8.13 -11.75
N PRO A 100 16.95 7.27 -11.19
CA PRO A 100 16.79 5.81 -11.23
C PRO A 100 15.42 5.33 -10.72
N LEU A 101 14.91 5.98 -9.67
CA LEU A 101 13.61 5.66 -9.07
C LEU A 101 12.44 5.97 -10.00
N MET A 102 12.42 7.16 -10.61
CA MET A 102 11.36 7.53 -11.55
C MET A 102 11.37 6.62 -12.78
N SER A 103 12.56 6.29 -13.29
CA SER A 103 12.72 5.33 -14.39
C SER A 103 12.18 3.94 -14.05
N TYR A 104 12.41 3.47 -12.81
CA TYR A 104 11.89 2.21 -12.32
C TYR A 104 10.36 2.23 -12.21
N ILE A 105 9.77 3.29 -11.63
CA ILE A 105 8.32 3.47 -11.51
C ILE A 105 7.66 3.47 -12.89
N THR A 106 8.15 4.28 -13.84
CA THR A 106 7.59 4.33 -15.20
C THR A 106 7.68 2.99 -15.92
N ARG A 107 8.76 2.22 -15.72
CA ARG A 107 8.87 0.88 -16.29
C ARG A 107 7.85 -0.06 -15.67
N TRP A 108 7.74 -0.07 -14.33
CA TRP A 108 6.81 -0.91 -13.60
C TRP A 108 5.36 -0.62 -13.98
N GLU A 109 4.98 0.65 -14.11
CA GLU A 109 3.65 1.06 -14.57
C GLU A 109 3.32 0.48 -15.95
N LYS A 110 4.28 0.48 -16.89
CA LYS A 110 4.08 -0.11 -18.23
C LYS A 110 4.00 -1.65 -18.23
N GLU A 111 4.71 -2.31 -17.32
CA GLU A 111 4.82 -3.77 -17.28
C GLU A 111 3.65 -4.43 -16.54
N VAL A 112 3.25 -3.86 -15.40
CA VAL A 112 2.30 -4.45 -14.44
C VAL A 112 0.89 -3.92 -14.64
N ILE A 113 0.73 -2.64 -15.01
CA ILE A 113 -0.56 -1.99 -15.08
C ILE A 113 -1.14 -2.11 -16.50
N LYS A 114 -1.46 -3.35 -16.91
CA LYS A 114 -2.10 -3.61 -18.22
C LYS A 114 -3.62 -3.42 -18.22
N ILE A 115 -4.23 -3.26 -17.05
CA ILE A 115 -5.70 -3.39 -16.86
C ILE A 115 -6.38 -2.03 -16.72
N ASP A 116 -5.68 -1.00 -16.27
CA ASP A 116 -6.19 0.37 -16.16
C ASP A 116 -4.99 1.33 -16.14
N MET A 117 -4.79 2.19 -17.13
CA MET A 117 -3.60 3.04 -17.36
C MET A 117 -3.41 4.15 -16.30
N SER A 118 -3.76 3.87 -15.05
CA SER A 118 -3.72 4.82 -13.97
C SER A 118 -2.31 4.81 -13.32
N PRO A 119 -1.70 5.98 -13.06
CA PRO A 119 -0.34 6.06 -12.50
C PRO A 119 -0.31 5.55 -11.07
N LEU A 120 0.86 5.18 -10.52
CA LEU A 120 1.03 4.70 -9.15
C LEU A 120 0.33 5.60 -8.11
N LEU A 121 0.38 6.92 -8.33
CA LEU A 121 -0.28 7.92 -7.50
C LEU A 121 -1.79 7.67 -7.35
N SER A 122 -2.46 7.17 -8.39
CA SER A 122 -3.89 6.86 -8.38
C SER A 122 -4.25 5.65 -7.51
N TYR A 123 -3.30 4.76 -7.23
CA TYR A 123 -3.51 3.63 -6.33
C TYR A 123 -3.22 3.99 -4.88
N LEU A 124 -2.28 4.92 -4.67
CA LEU A 124 -1.90 5.38 -3.34
C LEU A 124 -2.99 6.21 -2.64
N ILE A 125 -4.00 6.69 -3.36
CA ILE A 125 -5.15 7.41 -2.78
C ILE A 125 -6.31 6.48 -2.39
N LEU A 126 -6.26 5.19 -2.75
CA LEU A 126 -7.39 4.28 -2.55
C LEU A 126 -7.67 3.92 -1.09
N PRO A 127 -6.66 3.75 -0.21
CA PRO A 127 -6.90 3.66 1.22
C PRO A 127 -7.30 5.03 1.79
#